data_AF-A0A955F167-F1
#
_entry.id   AF-A0A955F167-F1
#
_cell.length_a   1.000
_cell.length_b   1.000
_cell.length_c   1.000
_cell.angle_alpha   90.00
_cell.angle_beta   90.00
_cell.angle_gamma   90.00
#
_symmetry.space_group_name_H-M   'P 1'
#
loop_
_entity.id
_entity.type
_entity.pdbx_description
1 polymer ?
#
loop_
_entity_poly.entity_id
_entity_poly.type
_entity_poly.pdbx_seq_one_letter_code
_entity_poly.pdbx_strand_id
1 'polypeptide(L)'
;MFKRLMIVVLGLILGASAGAQVEEQPGRWLEGSVDVSGTNYPYRLLKPPVIEADTRYPLLVFLHGAGERGNDNTRQLKHLPAWLAENPDRWPGYVLAPQCPTGSRWVEVDWAAEASAPLKSPLRLPDPAMRAVLAALGETLRDHPIDEDRIALTGLSMGGYGAWYLATRHPNWFCAVAPICGGGDERWAHRLAGVPLFVVHGDSDKAVPVVRSRAMVKALREVGANPRYDEIEGGGHDVWTQTYRGPDFWPWVASCKRSTNEGGIPALAALRGLTAKRRPTERVAFFGDSITQAGARPGGYVDLIAQALAALDPPTEVIPAGISGNRVPDLLARVDEDVLAKKPSLVFVFIGINDVWHSTRGKGTPIEEYKAGLHTLVRRIKESGADVILATPTVIGEKAAGENALDAMLDEYALASKRVALEEGVMWYDLRVPMTEHLTAFNSRNLEEGVLTTDGVHLNPAGNRFLAEHAALAIAAVWHGRK
;
A
#
# COMPACT_ATOMS: atom_id res chain seq x y z
N MET A 1 -43.20 -36.46 69.33
CA MET A 1 -41.85 -36.81 69.83
C MET A 1 -41.44 -38.12 69.17
N PHE A 2 -40.19 -38.24 68.74
CA PHE A 2 -39.55 -39.28 67.91
C PHE A 2 -39.46 -39.02 66.39
N LYS A 3 -38.19 -38.87 65.98
CA LYS A 3 -37.61 -38.70 64.66
C LYS A 3 -37.72 -39.98 63.83
N ARG A 4 -37.76 -39.84 62.50
CA ARG A 4 -36.92 -40.66 61.61
C ARG A 4 -36.58 -39.93 60.31
N LEU A 5 -35.33 -40.15 59.94
CA LEU A 5 -34.50 -39.53 58.92
C LEU A 5 -34.91 -39.99 57.52
N MET A 6 -35.03 -39.07 56.56
CA MET A 6 -35.03 -39.40 55.13
C MET A 6 -33.95 -38.60 54.42
N ILE A 7 -33.02 -39.35 53.85
CA ILE A 7 -31.87 -38.90 53.07
C ILE A 7 -32.38 -38.34 51.74
N VAL A 8 -32.03 -37.09 51.42
CA VAL A 8 -32.24 -36.52 50.08
C VAL A 8 -30.93 -36.64 49.30
N VAL A 9 -30.91 -37.53 48.32
CA VAL A 9 -29.89 -37.58 47.27
C VAL A 9 -30.33 -36.63 46.16
N LEU A 10 -29.64 -35.50 46.02
CA LEU A 10 -29.86 -34.56 44.93
C LEU A 10 -29.02 -35.02 43.72
N GLY A 11 -29.65 -35.72 42.77
CA GLY A 11 -29.04 -36.04 41.48
C GLY A 11 -29.06 -34.81 40.58
N LEU A 12 -27.88 -34.27 40.23
CA LEU A 12 -27.73 -33.33 39.13
C LEU A 12 -28.04 -34.03 37.80
N ILE A 13 -29.06 -33.56 37.09
CA ILE A 13 -29.26 -33.89 35.67
C ILE A 13 -28.38 -32.92 34.86
N LEU A 14 -27.25 -33.42 34.37
CA LEU A 14 -26.46 -32.77 33.32
C LEU A 14 -27.20 -32.89 31.99
N GLY A 15 -27.93 -31.84 31.61
CA GLY A 15 -28.42 -31.68 30.24
C GLY A 15 -27.28 -31.20 29.35
N ALA A 16 -26.66 -32.12 28.61
CA ALA A 16 -25.80 -31.76 27.49
C ALA A 16 -26.68 -31.28 26.33
N SER A 17 -26.76 -29.96 26.13
CA SER A 17 -27.20 -29.41 24.86
C SER A 17 -26.08 -29.60 23.85
N ALA A 18 -26.23 -30.58 22.96
CA ALA A 18 -25.45 -30.66 21.74
C ALA A 18 -25.72 -29.36 20.95
N GLY A 19 -24.75 -28.45 20.93
CA GLY A 19 -24.76 -27.34 19.99
C GLY A 19 -24.70 -27.92 18.59
N ALA A 20 -25.75 -27.69 17.80
CA ALA A 20 -25.73 -27.99 16.39
C ALA A 20 -24.54 -27.25 15.76
N GLN A 21 -23.56 -27.98 15.23
CA GLN A 21 -22.63 -27.41 14.28
C GLN A 21 -23.45 -26.98 13.07
N VAL A 22 -23.50 -25.67 12.84
CA VAL A 22 -24.01 -25.11 11.60
C VAL A 22 -23.04 -25.58 10.51
N GLU A 23 -23.46 -26.52 9.68
CA GLU A 23 -22.79 -26.79 8.40
C GLU A 23 -22.82 -25.49 7.58
N GLU A 24 -21.67 -24.80 7.49
CA GLU A 24 -21.51 -23.66 6.58
C GLU A 24 -21.65 -24.15 5.14
N GLN A 25 -22.68 -23.68 4.44
CA GLN A 25 -22.85 -24.00 3.02
C GLN A 25 -21.73 -23.38 2.18
N PRO A 26 -21.00 -24.17 1.36
CA PRO A 26 -19.97 -23.68 0.44
C PRO A 26 -20.49 -22.62 -0.53
N GLY A 27 -19.68 -21.60 -0.86
CA GLY A 27 -20.01 -20.62 -1.91
C GLY A 27 -20.96 -19.48 -1.50
N ARG A 28 -21.23 -19.30 -0.20
CA ARG A 28 -22.08 -18.21 0.29
C ARG A 28 -21.30 -16.91 0.46
N TRP A 29 -21.84 -15.83 -0.12
CA TRP A 29 -21.38 -14.47 0.14
C TRP A 29 -21.84 -14.01 1.53
N LEU A 30 -20.88 -13.68 2.40
CA LEU A 30 -21.14 -13.05 3.69
C LEU A 30 -21.40 -11.55 3.52
N GLU A 31 -22.25 -11.00 4.38
CA GLU A 31 -22.46 -9.56 4.51
C GLU A 31 -21.50 -8.99 5.53
N GLY A 32 -20.88 -7.87 5.18
CA GLY A 32 -20.15 -7.05 6.13
C GLY A 32 -20.30 -5.58 5.79
N SER A 33 -19.82 -4.71 6.67
CA SER A 33 -19.79 -3.28 6.43
C SER A 33 -18.76 -2.60 7.32
N VAL A 34 -18.15 -1.54 6.82
CA VAL A 34 -17.16 -0.74 7.56
C VAL A 34 -17.64 0.69 7.75
N ASP A 35 -17.37 1.28 8.91
CA ASP A 35 -17.58 2.71 9.13
C ASP A 35 -16.34 3.51 8.71
N VAL A 36 -16.53 4.49 7.85
CA VAL A 36 -15.51 5.49 7.52
C VAL A 36 -16.07 6.86 7.79
N SER A 37 -15.59 7.49 8.86
CA SER A 37 -15.98 8.84 9.25
C SER A 37 -17.50 8.99 9.46
N GLY A 38 -18.13 8.01 10.10
CA GLY A 38 -19.57 8.00 10.40
C GLY A 38 -20.46 7.61 9.23
N THR A 39 -19.87 7.14 8.12
CA THR A 39 -20.60 6.62 6.95
C THR A 39 -20.35 5.13 6.83
N ASN A 40 -21.43 4.34 6.75
CA ASN A 40 -21.36 2.90 6.58
C ASN A 40 -21.16 2.51 5.11
N TYR A 41 -20.16 1.67 4.84
CA TYR A 41 -19.85 1.14 3.51
C TYR A 41 -20.01 -0.38 3.50
N PRO A 42 -21.03 -0.91 2.79
CA PRO A 42 -21.27 -2.34 2.76
C PRO A 42 -20.25 -3.06 1.87
N TYR A 43 -19.95 -4.32 2.22
CA TYR A 43 -19.18 -5.23 1.40
C TYR A 43 -19.76 -6.64 1.46
N ARG A 44 -19.36 -7.44 0.46
CA ARG A 44 -19.61 -8.88 0.40
C ARG A 44 -18.30 -9.64 0.41
N LEU A 45 -18.25 -10.75 1.12
CA LEU A 45 -17.09 -11.63 1.15
C LEU A 45 -17.49 -13.05 0.74
N LEU A 46 -16.96 -13.54 -0.38
CA LEU A 46 -17.05 -14.95 -0.74
C LEU A 46 -15.99 -15.73 0.02
N LYS A 47 -16.39 -16.84 0.64
CA LYS A 47 -15.49 -17.83 1.23
C LYS A 47 -15.11 -18.90 0.19
N PRO A 48 -13.91 -19.49 0.27
CA PRO A 48 -13.63 -20.71 -0.48
C PRO A 48 -14.62 -21.82 -0.08
N PRO A 49 -14.93 -22.76 -0.98
CA PRO A 49 -15.90 -23.83 -0.70
C PRO A 49 -15.55 -24.68 0.54
N VAL A 50 -14.26 -24.87 0.80
CA VAL A 50 -13.73 -25.62 1.94
C VAL A 50 -12.62 -24.80 2.59
N ILE A 51 -12.72 -24.62 3.92
CA ILE A 51 -11.68 -24.02 4.75
C ILE A 51 -11.08 -25.14 5.60
N GLU A 52 -9.82 -25.45 5.35
CA GLU A 52 -9.03 -26.44 6.05
C GLU A 52 -8.25 -25.77 7.20
N ALA A 53 -8.08 -26.51 8.29
CA ALA A 53 -7.21 -26.06 9.38
C ALA A 53 -5.78 -25.81 8.87
N ASP A 54 -5.12 -24.81 9.46
CA ASP A 54 -3.72 -24.45 9.17
C ASP A 54 -3.41 -24.06 7.70
N THR A 55 -4.44 -23.87 6.87
CA THR A 55 -4.29 -23.44 5.47
C THR A 55 -4.62 -21.96 5.32
N ARG A 56 -3.73 -21.21 4.65
CA ARG A 56 -3.99 -19.83 4.22
C ARG A 56 -4.37 -19.78 2.74
N TYR A 57 -5.35 -18.95 2.40
CA TYR A 57 -6.01 -18.92 1.09
C TYR A 57 -5.74 -17.61 0.34
N PRO A 58 -5.69 -17.61 -1.01
CA PRO A 58 -5.55 -16.38 -1.77
C PRO A 58 -6.81 -15.51 -1.62
N LEU A 59 -6.65 -14.20 -1.81
CA LEU A 59 -7.75 -13.23 -1.76
C LEU A 59 -7.81 -12.46 -3.08
N LEU A 60 -8.97 -12.39 -3.70
CA LEU A 60 -9.23 -11.51 -4.84
C LEU A 60 -10.08 -10.31 -4.38
N VAL A 61 -9.53 -9.11 -4.47
CA VAL A 61 -10.28 -7.86 -4.26
C VAL A 61 -10.91 -7.45 -5.58
N PHE A 62 -12.23 -7.31 -5.62
CA PHE A 62 -12.99 -6.93 -6.81
C PHE A 62 -13.66 -5.57 -6.64
N LEU A 63 -13.33 -4.62 -7.52
CA LEU A 63 -13.97 -3.30 -7.58
C LEU A 63 -14.96 -3.23 -8.74
N HIS A 64 -16.24 -2.97 -8.43
CA HIS A 64 -17.32 -2.94 -9.41
C HIS A 64 -17.37 -1.63 -10.22
N GLY A 65 -18.17 -1.62 -11.30
CA GLY A 65 -18.39 -0.46 -12.18
C GLY A 65 -19.41 0.54 -11.64
N ALA A 66 -19.60 1.65 -12.34
CA ALA A 66 -20.50 2.72 -11.87
C ALA A 66 -21.98 2.29 -11.78
N GLY A 67 -22.38 1.27 -12.54
CA GLY A 67 -23.75 0.73 -12.56
C GLY A 67 -24.13 -0.06 -11.29
N GLU A 68 -23.14 -0.55 -10.56
CA GLU A 68 -23.34 -1.35 -9.35
C GLU A 68 -23.29 -0.53 -8.05
N ARG A 69 -23.16 0.80 -8.16
CA ARG A 69 -23.22 1.69 -7.00
C ARG A 69 -24.56 1.58 -6.27
N GLY A 70 -24.49 1.66 -4.95
CA GLY A 70 -25.66 1.52 -4.10
C GLY A 70 -25.27 1.35 -2.64
N ASN A 71 -26.31 1.24 -1.80
CA ASN A 71 -26.20 0.95 -0.37
C ASN A 71 -26.98 -0.31 -0.01
N ASP A 72 -27.39 -1.11 -1.01
CA ASP A 72 -28.24 -2.29 -0.86
C ASP A 72 -27.45 -3.58 -0.61
N ASN A 73 -26.12 -3.49 -0.62
CA ASN A 73 -25.19 -4.60 -0.47
C ASN A 73 -25.46 -5.76 -1.44
N THR A 74 -26.01 -5.51 -2.62
CA THR A 74 -26.36 -6.57 -3.58
C THR A 74 -25.97 -6.24 -5.01
N ARG A 75 -26.02 -4.97 -5.44
CA ARG A 75 -25.70 -4.61 -6.82
C ARG A 75 -24.27 -4.94 -7.22
N GLN A 76 -23.32 -4.87 -6.29
CA GLN A 76 -21.92 -5.21 -6.58
C GLN A 76 -21.69 -6.69 -6.85
N LEU A 77 -22.69 -7.55 -6.60
CA LEU A 77 -22.61 -8.98 -6.89
C LEU A 77 -22.88 -9.32 -8.38
N LYS A 78 -22.96 -8.33 -9.27
CA LYS A 78 -23.06 -8.54 -10.72
C LYS A 78 -21.70 -8.77 -11.37
N HIS A 79 -21.71 -9.29 -12.60
CA HIS A 79 -20.50 -9.55 -13.41
C HIS A 79 -19.62 -10.65 -12.82
N LEU A 80 -18.41 -10.31 -12.31
CA LEU A 80 -17.46 -11.29 -11.77
C LEU A 80 -18.05 -12.08 -10.59
N PRO A 81 -18.56 -11.44 -9.52
CA PRO A 81 -19.17 -12.17 -8.40
C PRO A 81 -20.29 -13.14 -8.78
N ALA A 82 -21.23 -12.73 -9.63
CA ALA A 82 -22.32 -13.60 -10.09
C ALA A 82 -21.79 -14.79 -10.89
N TRP A 83 -20.89 -14.54 -11.85
CA TRP A 83 -20.33 -15.62 -12.66
C TRP A 83 -19.47 -16.58 -11.83
N LEU A 84 -18.71 -16.08 -10.85
CA LEU A 84 -17.91 -16.93 -9.97
C LEU A 84 -18.80 -17.78 -9.05
N ALA A 85 -19.93 -17.25 -8.59
CA ALA A 85 -20.90 -18.03 -7.81
C ALA A 85 -21.46 -19.23 -8.61
N GLU A 86 -21.57 -19.09 -9.93
CA GLU A 86 -21.95 -20.19 -10.85
C GLU A 86 -20.76 -21.12 -11.18
N ASN A 87 -19.52 -20.70 -10.92
CA ASN A 87 -18.29 -21.40 -11.30
C ASN A 87 -17.25 -21.39 -10.15
N PRO A 88 -17.58 -21.86 -8.94
CA PRO A 88 -16.75 -21.69 -7.75
C PRO A 88 -15.36 -22.33 -7.87
N ASP A 89 -15.22 -23.42 -8.65
CA ASP A 89 -13.95 -24.11 -8.86
C ASP A 89 -12.89 -23.30 -9.60
N ARG A 90 -13.27 -22.15 -10.19
CA ARG A 90 -12.35 -21.25 -10.91
C ARG A 90 -11.45 -20.45 -9.97
N TRP A 91 -11.81 -20.33 -8.70
CA TRP A 91 -11.03 -19.59 -7.71
C TRP A 91 -11.04 -20.31 -6.36
N PRO A 92 -9.88 -20.78 -5.86
CA PRO A 92 -9.80 -21.57 -4.64
C PRO A 92 -9.74 -20.70 -3.37
N GLY A 93 -10.16 -19.45 -3.41
CA GLY A 93 -9.89 -18.48 -2.35
C GLY A 93 -11.06 -17.55 -2.02
N TYR A 94 -10.74 -16.53 -1.24
CA TYR A 94 -11.70 -15.50 -0.85
C TYR A 94 -11.90 -14.48 -1.96
N VAL A 95 -13.08 -13.86 -2.01
CA VAL A 95 -13.34 -12.68 -2.86
C VAL A 95 -13.97 -11.57 -2.04
N LEU A 96 -13.29 -10.43 -1.93
CA LEU A 96 -13.80 -9.24 -1.27
C LEU A 96 -14.41 -8.30 -2.32
N ALA A 97 -15.70 -8.02 -2.20
CA ALA A 97 -16.47 -7.16 -3.09
C ALA A 97 -17.15 -6.01 -2.30
N PRO A 98 -16.42 -4.89 -2.05
CA PRO A 98 -16.98 -3.70 -1.43
C PRO A 98 -17.96 -2.99 -2.39
N GLN A 99 -18.96 -2.31 -1.84
CA GLN A 99 -19.90 -1.50 -2.61
C GLN A 99 -19.61 0.00 -2.46
N CYS A 100 -19.37 0.67 -3.57
CA CYS A 100 -19.28 2.12 -3.62
C CYS A 100 -20.69 2.74 -3.53
N PRO A 101 -20.93 3.69 -2.61
CA PRO A 101 -22.24 4.33 -2.46
C PRO A 101 -22.72 5.06 -3.71
N THR A 102 -24.04 5.24 -3.81
CA THR A 102 -24.64 6.11 -4.82
C THR A 102 -24.09 7.53 -4.72
N GLY A 103 -23.71 8.12 -5.85
CA GLY A 103 -23.15 9.48 -5.90
C GLY A 103 -21.65 9.56 -5.59
N SER A 104 -21.04 8.50 -5.08
CA SER A 104 -19.59 8.39 -4.88
C SER A 104 -18.91 7.73 -6.07
N ARG A 105 -17.58 7.78 -6.06
CA ARG A 105 -16.67 7.06 -6.97
C ARG A 105 -15.57 6.40 -6.16
N TRP A 106 -14.95 5.36 -6.71
CA TRP A 106 -13.70 4.82 -6.14
C TRP A 106 -12.57 5.85 -6.20
N VAL A 107 -12.57 6.66 -7.26
CA VAL A 107 -11.58 7.70 -7.54
C VAL A 107 -12.29 8.85 -8.26
N GLU A 108 -12.05 10.08 -7.83
CA GLU A 108 -12.63 11.28 -8.44
C GLU A 108 -11.91 11.69 -9.74
N VAL A 109 -12.34 11.11 -10.87
CA VAL A 109 -11.85 11.40 -12.22
C VAL A 109 -12.98 11.54 -13.24
N ASP A 110 -12.73 12.29 -14.31
CA ASP A 110 -13.57 12.27 -15.49
C ASP A 110 -13.30 10.99 -16.32
N TRP A 111 -14.32 10.13 -16.42
CA TRP A 111 -14.22 8.86 -17.14
C TRP A 111 -14.25 9.02 -18.66
N ALA A 112 -14.83 10.13 -19.17
CA ALA A 112 -14.96 10.39 -20.59
C ALA A 112 -13.75 11.16 -21.16
N ALA A 113 -12.90 11.71 -20.30
CA ALA A 113 -11.72 12.44 -20.71
C ALA A 113 -10.67 11.49 -21.32
N GLU A 114 -10.22 11.80 -22.54
CA GLU A 114 -9.12 11.09 -23.21
C GLU A 114 -7.77 11.28 -22.51
N ALA A 115 -7.55 12.45 -21.90
CA ALA A 115 -6.34 12.77 -21.17
C ALA A 115 -6.48 12.47 -19.67
N SER A 116 -5.40 12.00 -19.06
CA SER A 116 -5.34 11.83 -17.61
C SER A 116 -5.40 13.16 -16.88
N ALA A 117 -6.35 13.24 -15.93
CA ALA A 117 -6.31 14.27 -14.90
C ALA A 117 -5.33 13.81 -13.82
N PRO A 118 -4.53 14.72 -13.25
CA PRO A 118 -3.74 14.44 -12.07
C PRO A 118 -4.57 13.79 -10.96
N LEU A 119 -4.28 12.54 -10.62
CA LEU A 119 -4.90 11.89 -9.47
C LEU A 119 -4.41 12.54 -8.18
N LYS A 120 -5.24 12.51 -7.13
CA LYS A 120 -4.75 12.78 -5.77
C LYS A 120 -3.54 11.90 -5.54
N SER A 121 -2.40 12.52 -5.21
CA SER A 121 -1.15 11.81 -5.01
C SER A 121 -1.37 10.56 -4.14
N PRO A 122 -0.79 9.39 -4.50
CA PRO A 122 -0.85 8.18 -3.68
C PRO A 122 -0.30 8.40 -2.26
N LEU A 123 0.37 9.53 -2.02
CA LEU A 123 0.91 9.95 -0.73
C LEU A 123 -0.05 10.87 0.07
N ARG A 124 -1.31 11.06 -0.37
CA ARG A 124 -2.35 11.82 0.36
C ARG A 124 -3.54 10.94 0.67
N LEU A 125 -4.24 11.14 1.79
CA LEU A 125 -5.44 10.38 2.14
C LEU A 125 -6.39 10.13 0.95
N PRO A 126 -6.84 8.88 0.73
CA PRO A 126 -7.65 8.53 -0.41
C PRO A 126 -9.11 8.94 -0.20
N ASP A 127 -9.91 8.85 -1.26
CA ASP A 127 -11.35 9.15 -1.20
C ASP A 127 -12.07 8.22 -0.20
N PRO A 128 -13.16 8.67 0.46
CA PRO A 128 -13.84 7.89 1.50
C PRO A 128 -14.21 6.46 1.07
N ALA A 129 -14.70 6.27 -0.16
CA ALA A 129 -15.01 4.95 -0.69
C ALA A 129 -13.77 4.05 -0.79
N MET A 130 -12.62 4.60 -1.16
CA MET A 130 -11.36 3.83 -1.19
C MET A 130 -10.84 3.55 0.22
N ARG A 131 -10.98 4.49 1.17
CA ARG A 131 -10.71 4.22 2.60
C ARG A 131 -11.55 3.05 3.13
N ALA A 132 -12.79 2.93 2.68
CA ALA A 132 -13.64 1.79 3.03
C ALA A 132 -13.14 0.47 2.43
N VAL A 133 -12.58 0.48 1.22
CA VAL A 133 -11.89 -0.71 0.66
C VAL A 133 -10.73 -1.13 1.56
N LEU A 134 -9.89 -0.18 2.00
CA LEU A 134 -8.77 -0.46 2.89
C LEU A 134 -9.23 -1.05 4.23
N ALA A 135 -10.29 -0.49 4.81
CA ALA A 135 -10.87 -0.98 6.07
C ALA A 135 -11.47 -2.39 5.90
N ALA A 136 -12.24 -2.65 4.84
CA ALA A 136 -12.84 -3.96 4.59
C ALA A 136 -11.77 -5.02 4.27
N LEU A 137 -10.69 -4.64 3.59
CA LEU A 137 -9.52 -5.50 3.43
C LEU A 137 -8.91 -5.83 4.78
N GLY A 138 -8.74 -4.84 5.66
CA GLY A 138 -8.21 -5.08 7.00
C GLY A 138 -9.07 -5.98 7.88
N GLU A 139 -10.40 -5.86 7.81
CA GLU A 139 -11.30 -6.82 8.45
C GLU A 139 -11.16 -8.23 7.88
N THR A 140 -11.09 -8.34 6.55
CA THR A 140 -10.93 -9.64 5.88
C THR A 140 -9.63 -10.32 6.29
N LEU A 141 -8.52 -9.58 6.39
CA LEU A 141 -7.23 -10.10 6.82
C LEU A 141 -7.20 -10.46 8.31
N ARG A 142 -8.06 -9.85 9.13
CA ARG A 142 -8.20 -10.16 10.56
C ARG A 142 -8.93 -11.47 10.79
N ASP A 143 -10.07 -11.60 10.13
CA ASP A 143 -11.10 -12.55 10.54
C ASP A 143 -11.02 -13.85 9.74
N HIS A 144 -10.13 -13.91 8.73
CA HIS A 144 -9.98 -15.04 7.83
C HIS A 144 -8.51 -15.42 7.55
N PRO A 145 -8.24 -16.71 7.30
CA PRO A 145 -6.89 -17.21 7.01
C PRO A 145 -6.47 -16.86 5.58
N ILE A 146 -6.18 -15.59 5.32
CA ILE A 146 -5.73 -15.10 4.00
C ILE A 146 -4.21 -15.23 3.89
N ASP A 147 -3.67 -15.74 2.79
CA ASP A 147 -2.25 -15.66 2.45
C ASP A 147 -1.94 -14.25 1.91
N GLU A 148 -1.26 -13.44 2.70
CA GLU A 148 -0.95 -12.03 2.37
C GLU A 148 -0.02 -11.88 1.16
N ASP A 149 0.71 -12.93 0.77
CA ASP A 149 1.52 -12.93 -0.45
C ASP A 149 0.70 -13.25 -1.70
N ARG A 150 -0.58 -13.61 -1.56
CA ARG A 150 -1.51 -14.00 -2.63
C ARG A 150 -2.80 -13.19 -2.63
N ILE A 151 -2.67 -11.90 -2.34
CA ILE A 151 -3.76 -10.93 -2.54
C ILE A 151 -3.68 -10.40 -3.97
N ALA A 152 -4.73 -10.54 -4.76
CA ALA A 152 -4.86 -10.01 -6.11
C ALA A 152 -5.93 -8.92 -6.17
N LEU A 153 -5.85 -8.04 -7.16
CA LEU A 153 -6.79 -6.94 -7.35
C LEU A 153 -7.32 -6.93 -8.79
N THR A 154 -8.62 -6.80 -8.95
CA THR A 154 -9.24 -6.61 -10.26
C THR A 154 -10.42 -5.65 -10.18
N GLY A 155 -10.77 -5.00 -11.28
CA GLY A 155 -11.94 -4.15 -11.33
C GLY A 155 -12.31 -3.73 -12.75
N LEU A 156 -13.58 -3.41 -12.96
CA LEU A 156 -14.12 -3.05 -14.27
C LEU A 156 -14.63 -1.61 -14.33
N SER A 157 -14.42 -0.92 -15.45
CA SER A 157 -14.91 0.46 -15.67
C SER A 157 -14.45 1.41 -14.55
N MET A 158 -15.38 2.00 -13.79
CA MET A 158 -15.07 2.75 -12.54
C MET A 158 -14.15 1.97 -11.60
N GLY A 159 -14.37 0.66 -11.44
CA GLY A 159 -13.54 -0.25 -10.67
C GLY A 159 -12.17 -0.51 -11.31
N GLY A 160 -12.05 -0.39 -12.64
CA GLY A 160 -10.77 -0.42 -13.34
C GLY A 160 -9.91 0.80 -13.00
N TYR A 161 -10.50 1.99 -12.90
CA TYR A 161 -9.83 3.18 -12.34
C TYR A 161 -9.44 2.97 -10.87
N GLY A 162 -10.34 2.39 -10.07
CA GLY A 162 -10.06 2.01 -8.68
C GLY A 162 -8.88 1.04 -8.55
N ALA A 163 -8.79 0.05 -9.44
CA ALA A 163 -7.72 -0.94 -9.44
C ALA A 163 -6.36 -0.30 -9.75
N TRP A 164 -6.29 0.54 -10.79
CA TRP A 164 -5.09 1.34 -11.08
C TRP A 164 -4.68 2.20 -9.89
N TYR A 165 -5.64 2.91 -9.28
CA TYR A 165 -5.36 3.82 -8.16
C TYR A 165 -4.86 3.08 -6.93
N LEU A 166 -5.54 2.03 -6.51
CA LEU A 166 -5.20 1.26 -5.31
C LEU A 166 -3.85 0.56 -5.47
N ALA A 167 -3.60 -0.05 -6.64
CA ALA A 167 -2.29 -0.64 -6.93
C ALA A 167 -1.17 0.40 -6.96
N THR A 168 -1.41 1.58 -7.54
CA THR A 168 -0.40 2.65 -7.55
C THR A 168 -0.08 3.13 -6.14
N ARG A 169 -1.09 3.15 -5.27
CA ARG A 169 -0.96 3.55 -3.88
C ARG A 169 -0.17 2.54 -3.06
N HIS A 170 -0.53 1.26 -3.21
CA HIS A 170 0.06 0.14 -2.49
C HIS A 170 0.55 -0.94 -3.45
N PRO A 171 1.62 -0.69 -4.22
CA PRO A 171 2.07 -1.60 -5.27
C PRO A 171 2.43 -3.00 -4.76
N ASN A 172 2.65 -3.13 -3.45
CA ASN A 172 3.16 -4.35 -2.83
C ASN A 172 2.11 -5.08 -2.06
N TRP A 173 0.89 -4.57 -1.99
CA TRP A 173 -0.17 -5.38 -1.39
C TRP A 173 -0.60 -6.49 -2.34
N PHE A 174 -0.34 -6.34 -3.64
CA PHE A 174 -0.90 -7.20 -4.66
C PHE A 174 0.16 -8.05 -5.36
N CYS A 175 -0.08 -9.36 -5.44
CA CYS A 175 0.69 -10.29 -6.27
C CYS A 175 0.40 -10.12 -7.77
N ALA A 176 -0.77 -9.57 -8.11
CA ALA A 176 -1.29 -9.42 -9.46
C ALA A 176 -2.41 -8.37 -9.48
N VAL A 177 -2.45 -7.56 -10.54
CA VAL A 177 -3.46 -6.52 -10.71
C VAL A 177 -4.04 -6.57 -12.14
N ALA A 178 -5.37 -6.62 -12.24
CA ALA A 178 -6.09 -6.66 -13.52
C ALA A 178 -7.10 -5.50 -13.66
N PRO A 179 -6.67 -4.35 -14.19
CA PRO A 179 -7.57 -3.24 -14.49
C PRO A 179 -8.29 -3.48 -15.83
N ILE A 180 -9.61 -3.54 -15.81
CA ILE A 180 -10.45 -3.78 -16.99
C ILE A 180 -11.19 -2.49 -17.37
N CYS A 181 -10.99 -2.04 -18.61
CA CYS A 181 -11.59 -0.84 -19.22
C CYS A 181 -11.66 0.40 -18.31
N GLY A 182 -10.53 0.74 -17.68
CA GLY A 182 -10.35 1.96 -16.86
C GLY A 182 -9.13 2.78 -17.29
N GLY A 183 -8.71 3.70 -16.42
CA GLY A 183 -7.52 4.52 -16.62
C GLY A 183 -6.76 4.81 -15.32
N GLY A 184 -5.49 5.19 -15.45
CA GLY A 184 -4.63 5.61 -14.35
C GLY A 184 -4.05 7.00 -14.57
N ASP A 185 -3.03 7.31 -13.78
CA ASP A 185 -2.19 8.51 -13.91
C ASP A 185 -0.76 8.05 -14.21
N GLU A 186 -0.33 8.30 -15.44
CA GLU A 186 0.89 7.77 -16.04
C GLU A 186 2.15 8.25 -15.31
N ARG A 187 2.07 9.39 -14.62
CA ARG A 187 3.18 9.94 -13.81
C ARG A 187 3.59 8.99 -12.69
N TRP A 188 2.68 8.10 -12.28
CA TRP A 188 2.92 7.10 -11.24
C TRP A 188 3.17 5.69 -11.79
N ALA A 189 3.27 5.50 -13.10
CA ALA A 189 3.50 4.19 -13.71
C ALA A 189 4.77 3.49 -13.18
N HIS A 190 5.82 4.26 -12.85
CA HIS A 190 7.04 3.75 -12.22
C HIS A 190 6.77 2.98 -10.92
N ARG A 191 5.71 3.30 -10.18
CA ARG A 191 5.35 2.60 -8.93
C ARG A 191 4.86 1.17 -9.18
N LEU A 192 4.40 0.87 -10.38
CA LEU A 192 3.85 -0.42 -10.77
C LEU A 192 4.84 -1.28 -11.58
N ALA A 193 6.10 -0.83 -11.74
CA ALA A 193 7.04 -1.46 -12.66
C ALA A 193 7.32 -2.95 -12.36
N GLY A 194 7.28 -3.34 -11.08
CA GLY A 194 7.46 -4.72 -10.64
C GLY A 194 6.16 -5.49 -10.38
N VAL A 195 4.99 -4.91 -10.67
CA VAL A 195 3.69 -5.53 -10.38
C VAL A 195 3.22 -6.31 -11.63
N PRO A 196 2.87 -7.60 -11.50
CA PRO A 196 2.23 -8.34 -12.58
C PRO A 196 0.88 -7.73 -12.97
N LEU A 197 0.76 -7.30 -14.23
CA LEU A 197 -0.40 -6.55 -14.74
C LEU A 197 -1.08 -7.28 -15.90
N PHE A 198 -2.40 -7.42 -15.84
CA PHE A 198 -3.27 -7.90 -16.92
C PHE A 198 -4.30 -6.82 -17.26
N VAL A 199 -3.97 -6.00 -18.24
CA VAL A 199 -4.81 -4.88 -18.69
C VAL A 199 -5.67 -5.34 -19.86
N VAL A 200 -6.98 -5.07 -19.82
CA VAL A 200 -7.90 -5.37 -20.93
C VAL A 200 -8.77 -4.16 -21.25
N HIS A 201 -8.94 -3.86 -22.54
CA HIS A 201 -9.80 -2.76 -22.99
C HIS A 201 -10.37 -3.04 -24.39
N GLY A 202 -11.61 -2.62 -24.65
CA GLY A 202 -12.20 -2.65 -26.00
C GLY A 202 -11.81 -1.41 -26.81
N ASP A 203 -11.41 -1.58 -28.07
CA ASP A 203 -11.02 -0.45 -28.93
C ASP A 203 -12.20 0.45 -29.33
N SER A 204 -13.42 -0.06 -29.18
CA SER A 204 -14.68 0.56 -29.58
C SER A 204 -15.50 1.01 -28.37
N ASP A 205 -14.91 1.00 -27.16
CA ASP A 205 -15.50 1.49 -25.93
C ASP A 205 -15.91 2.97 -26.07
N LYS A 206 -17.19 3.26 -25.81
CA LYS A 206 -17.78 4.61 -25.88
C LYS A 206 -18.01 5.25 -24.52
N ALA A 207 -17.82 4.51 -23.43
CA ALA A 207 -17.98 4.98 -22.06
C ALA A 207 -16.64 5.38 -21.45
N VAL A 208 -15.58 4.60 -21.70
CA VAL A 208 -14.21 4.91 -21.29
C VAL A 208 -13.32 4.87 -22.54
N PRO A 209 -12.65 5.96 -22.91
CA PRO A 209 -11.77 5.94 -24.07
C PRO A 209 -10.61 4.95 -23.92
N VAL A 210 -10.42 4.06 -24.89
CA VAL A 210 -9.31 3.06 -24.90
C VAL A 210 -7.92 3.68 -24.72
N VAL A 211 -7.75 4.94 -25.16
CA VAL A 211 -6.52 5.72 -24.98
C VAL A 211 -6.07 5.79 -23.52
N ARG A 212 -6.99 5.65 -22.55
CA ARG A 212 -6.69 5.60 -21.12
C ARG A 212 -5.85 4.40 -20.71
N SER A 213 -6.14 3.23 -21.27
CA SER A 213 -5.31 2.04 -21.04
C SER A 213 -4.04 2.07 -21.89
N ARG A 214 -4.12 2.54 -23.15
CA ARG A 214 -2.94 2.71 -24.01
C ARG A 214 -1.89 3.62 -23.36
N ALA A 215 -2.30 4.74 -22.76
CA ALA A 215 -1.41 5.69 -22.11
C ALA A 215 -0.70 5.08 -20.89
N MET A 216 -1.42 4.38 -20.02
CA MET A 216 -0.82 3.65 -18.89
C MET A 216 0.15 2.56 -19.36
N VAL A 217 -0.25 1.74 -20.34
CA VAL A 217 0.60 0.66 -20.89
C VAL A 217 1.87 1.24 -21.52
N LYS A 218 1.77 2.36 -22.25
CA LYS A 218 2.92 3.08 -22.80
C LYS A 218 3.85 3.56 -21.68
N ALA A 219 3.33 4.24 -20.68
CA ALA A 219 4.12 4.75 -19.56
C ALA A 219 4.79 3.63 -18.74
N LEU A 220 4.10 2.50 -18.55
CA LEU A 220 4.65 1.29 -17.92
C LEU A 220 5.83 0.72 -18.71
N ARG A 221 5.71 0.63 -20.04
CA ARG A 221 6.80 0.17 -20.90
C ARG A 221 8.00 1.12 -20.88
N GLU A 222 7.76 2.42 -20.80
CA GLU A 222 8.81 3.44 -20.70
C GLU A 222 9.65 3.34 -19.42
N VAL A 223 9.05 2.84 -18.32
CA VAL A 223 9.75 2.59 -17.05
C VAL A 223 10.25 1.14 -16.92
N GLY A 224 10.29 0.39 -18.02
CA GLY A 224 10.83 -0.97 -18.09
C GLY A 224 9.89 -2.08 -17.62
N ALA A 225 8.61 -1.79 -17.39
CA ALA A 225 7.62 -2.79 -17.04
C ALA A 225 7.11 -3.53 -18.28
N ASN A 226 6.59 -4.75 -18.10
CA ASN A 226 6.03 -5.55 -19.19
C ASN A 226 4.59 -6.03 -18.87
N PRO A 227 3.59 -5.11 -18.87
CA PRO A 227 2.21 -5.50 -18.63
C PRO A 227 1.67 -6.38 -19.77
N ARG A 228 0.88 -7.41 -19.45
CA ARG A 228 -0.01 -8.03 -20.43
C ARG A 228 -1.08 -7.01 -20.79
N TYR A 229 -1.26 -6.76 -22.08
CA TYR A 229 -2.27 -5.83 -22.58
C TYR A 229 -3.05 -6.46 -23.72
N ASP A 230 -4.33 -6.73 -23.46
CA ASP A 230 -5.25 -7.30 -24.42
C ASP A 230 -6.22 -6.20 -24.85
N GLU A 231 -5.97 -5.62 -26.03
CA GLU A 231 -6.90 -4.71 -26.68
C GLU A 231 -7.83 -5.52 -27.59
N ILE A 232 -9.13 -5.39 -27.38
CA ILE A 232 -10.14 -6.24 -28.01
C ILE A 232 -10.68 -5.49 -29.24
N GLU A 233 -10.38 -6.02 -30.42
CA GLU A 233 -10.84 -5.49 -31.70
C GLU A 233 -12.38 -5.53 -31.78
N GLY A 234 -13.01 -4.39 -32.07
CA GLY A 234 -14.46 -4.23 -32.06
C GLY A 234 -15.10 -4.33 -30.66
N GLY A 235 -14.30 -4.49 -29.61
CA GLY A 235 -14.78 -4.62 -28.23
C GLY A 235 -15.42 -3.33 -27.74
N GLY A 236 -16.68 -3.41 -27.29
CA GLY A 236 -17.39 -2.30 -26.64
C GLY A 236 -16.99 -2.12 -25.17
N HIS A 237 -17.87 -1.51 -24.37
CA HIS A 237 -17.56 -1.26 -22.95
C HIS A 237 -17.44 -2.55 -22.11
N ASP A 238 -18.30 -3.54 -22.37
CA ASP A 238 -18.36 -4.82 -21.66
C ASP A 238 -17.31 -5.82 -22.18
N VAL A 239 -16.03 -5.48 -22.03
CA VAL A 239 -14.93 -6.44 -22.24
C VAL A 239 -14.68 -7.32 -21.02
N TRP A 240 -15.26 -6.99 -19.87
CA TRP A 240 -15.08 -7.78 -18.65
C TRP A 240 -15.81 -9.13 -18.72
N THR A 241 -16.95 -9.22 -19.43
CA THR A 241 -17.66 -10.49 -19.58
C THR A 241 -16.79 -11.54 -20.27
N GLN A 242 -16.18 -11.22 -21.40
CA GLN A 242 -15.27 -12.17 -22.07
C GLN A 242 -13.99 -12.42 -21.25
N THR A 243 -13.50 -11.42 -20.51
CA THR A 243 -12.27 -11.55 -19.72
C THR A 243 -12.46 -12.52 -18.57
N TYR A 244 -13.49 -12.31 -17.73
CA TYR A 244 -13.73 -13.13 -16.55
C TYR A 244 -14.34 -14.49 -16.89
N ARG A 245 -14.99 -14.65 -18.04
CA ARG A 245 -15.45 -15.96 -18.52
C ARG A 245 -14.40 -16.71 -19.33
N GLY A 246 -13.34 -16.01 -19.74
CA GLY A 246 -12.29 -16.53 -20.59
C GLY A 246 -11.34 -17.50 -19.87
N PRO A 247 -10.52 -18.22 -20.64
CA PRO A 247 -9.59 -19.21 -20.10
C PRO A 247 -8.35 -18.59 -19.43
N ASP A 248 -8.06 -17.32 -19.68
CA ASP A 248 -6.75 -16.75 -19.37
C ASP A 248 -6.67 -16.09 -17.99
N PHE A 249 -7.72 -15.41 -17.56
CA PHE A 249 -7.70 -14.61 -16.35
C PHE A 249 -7.47 -15.47 -15.09
N TRP A 250 -8.24 -16.55 -14.92
CA TRP A 250 -8.23 -17.35 -13.70
C TRP A 250 -6.91 -18.11 -13.46
N PRO A 251 -6.33 -18.83 -14.45
CA PRO A 251 -5.03 -19.46 -14.27
C PRO A 251 -3.92 -18.44 -13.97
N TRP A 252 -3.96 -17.28 -14.65
CA TRP A 252 -3.00 -16.21 -14.42
C TRP A 252 -3.07 -15.69 -12.98
N VAL A 253 -4.24 -15.28 -12.49
CA VAL A 253 -4.37 -14.72 -11.14
C VAL A 253 -4.15 -15.77 -10.05
N ALA A 254 -4.54 -17.03 -10.26
CA ALA A 254 -4.33 -18.11 -9.28
C ALA A 254 -2.85 -18.47 -9.09
N SER A 255 -2.03 -18.28 -10.13
CA SER A 255 -0.58 -18.53 -10.12
C SER A 255 0.24 -17.45 -9.41
N CYS A 256 -0.36 -16.29 -9.11
CA CYS A 256 0.36 -15.19 -8.51
C CYS A 256 0.85 -15.55 -7.09
N LYS A 257 2.07 -15.10 -6.77
CA LYS A 257 2.58 -15.02 -5.41
C LYS A 257 3.65 -13.95 -5.35
N ARG A 258 3.60 -13.07 -4.35
CA ARG A 258 4.65 -12.08 -4.12
C ARG A 258 5.97 -12.76 -3.78
N SER A 259 7.07 -12.23 -4.32
CA SER A 259 8.42 -12.68 -3.96
C SER A 259 8.80 -12.13 -2.58
N THR A 260 9.21 -13.01 -1.67
CA THR A 260 9.65 -12.65 -0.31
C THR A 260 11.17 -12.49 -0.19
N ASN A 261 11.92 -12.77 -1.26
CA ASN A 261 13.39 -12.66 -1.29
C ASN A 261 13.85 -11.21 -1.51
N GLU A 262 15.10 -10.92 -1.15
CA GLU A 262 15.74 -9.59 -1.24
C GLU A 262 15.68 -8.96 -2.65
N GLY A 263 15.63 -9.77 -3.72
CA GLY A 263 15.41 -9.33 -5.10
C GLY A 263 13.95 -9.11 -5.52
N GLY A 264 13.00 -9.23 -4.58
CA GLY A 264 11.55 -9.29 -4.81
C GLY A 264 10.78 -8.01 -4.50
N ILE A 265 11.44 -6.92 -4.11
CA ILE A 265 10.78 -5.61 -3.88
C ILE A 265 10.40 -5.01 -5.24
N PRO A 266 9.10 -4.91 -5.60
CA PRO A 266 8.64 -4.45 -6.91
C PRO A 266 9.18 -3.07 -7.30
N ALA A 267 9.27 -2.14 -6.34
CA ALA A 267 9.83 -0.81 -6.57
C ALA A 267 11.30 -0.80 -7.04
N LEU A 268 12.08 -1.85 -6.74
CA LEU A 268 13.47 -1.93 -7.22
C LEU A 268 13.55 -2.16 -8.73
N ALA A 269 12.51 -2.74 -9.35
CA ALA A 269 12.42 -2.83 -10.80
C ALA A 269 12.36 -1.45 -11.45
N ALA A 270 11.70 -0.48 -10.80
CA ALA A 270 11.61 0.89 -11.29
C ALA A 270 12.99 1.56 -11.40
N LEU A 271 13.88 1.29 -10.44
CA LEU A 271 15.26 1.82 -10.45
C LEU A 271 16.05 1.31 -11.67
N ARG A 272 15.85 0.05 -12.07
CA ARG A 272 16.50 -0.54 -13.26
C ARG A 272 16.01 0.11 -14.55
N GLY A 273 14.70 0.36 -14.66
CA GLY A 273 14.09 1.00 -15.83
C GLY A 273 14.54 2.46 -16.03
N LEU A 274 14.98 3.13 -14.97
CA LEU A 274 15.35 4.54 -14.97
C LEU A 274 16.87 4.80 -14.98
N THR A 275 17.67 3.77 -15.26
CA THR A 275 19.14 3.85 -15.21
C THR A 275 19.73 4.94 -16.10
N ALA A 276 19.15 5.18 -17.28
CA ALA A 276 19.56 6.22 -18.22
C ALA A 276 19.29 7.67 -17.74
N LYS A 277 18.49 7.85 -16.69
CA LYS A 277 18.17 9.15 -16.08
C LYS A 277 19.06 9.52 -14.88
N ARG A 278 20.03 8.66 -14.56
CA ARG A 278 20.98 8.86 -13.46
C ARG A 278 22.16 9.74 -13.89
N ARG A 279 22.81 10.39 -12.92
CA ARG A 279 24.11 11.04 -13.15
C ARG A 279 25.18 9.94 -13.26
N PRO A 280 26.22 10.08 -14.10
CA PRO A 280 27.25 9.04 -14.28
C PRO A 280 27.98 8.61 -13.01
N THR A 281 28.11 9.51 -12.03
CA THR A 281 28.73 9.25 -10.72
C THR A 281 27.70 9.36 -9.59
N GLU A 282 26.49 8.84 -9.81
CA GLU A 282 25.41 8.93 -8.84
C GLU A 282 25.84 8.33 -7.49
N ARG A 283 25.64 9.11 -6.43
CA ARG A 283 25.87 8.72 -5.05
C ARG A 283 24.66 9.12 -4.22
N VAL A 284 24.09 8.17 -3.49
CA VAL A 284 22.87 8.40 -2.71
C VAL A 284 23.19 8.32 -1.22
N ALA A 285 23.04 9.42 -0.50
CA ALA A 285 23.20 9.44 0.96
C ALA A 285 21.86 9.23 1.67
N PHE A 286 21.84 8.38 2.70
CA PHE A 286 20.72 8.21 3.61
C PHE A 286 21.09 8.86 4.95
N PHE A 287 20.46 9.97 5.27
CA PHE A 287 20.80 10.82 6.41
C PHE A 287 19.66 10.86 7.42
N GLY A 288 19.91 10.41 8.65
CA GLY A 288 18.84 10.27 9.63
C GLY A 288 19.30 9.80 11.00
N ASP A 289 18.39 9.16 11.71
CA ASP A 289 18.54 8.74 13.11
C ASP A 289 18.86 7.23 13.27
N SER A 290 18.41 6.63 14.38
CA SER A 290 18.56 5.20 14.68
C SER A 290 17.95 4.30 13.63
N ILE A 291 16.83 4.69 13.00
CA ILE A 291 16.18 3.86 11.99
C ILE A 291 17.09 3.77 10.76
N THR A 292 17.73 4.87 10.38
CA THR A 292 18.73 4.90 9.30
C THR A 292 20.01 4.17 9.68
N GLN A 293 20.45 4.30 10.94
CA GLN A 293 21.64 3.60 11.43
C GLN A 293 21.45 2.07 11.43
N ALA A 294 20.32 1.60 11.94
CA ALA A 294 19.95 0.19 11.93
C ALA A 294 19.68 -0.31 10.50
N GLY A 295 19.09 0.55 9.66
CA GLY A 295 18.81 0.27 8.26
C GLY A 295 20.05 -0.02 7.41
N ALA A 296 21.24 0.40 7.84
CA ALA A 296 22.51 0.10 7.16
C ALA A 296 23.10 -1.27 7.51
N ARG A 297 22.52 -1.99 8.49
CA ARG A 297 22.93 -3.36 8.84
C ARG A 297 22.32 -4.37 7.83
N PRO A 298 22.86 -5.60 7.72
CA PRO A 298 22.32 -6.61 6.82
C PRO A 298 20.81 -6.81 6.98
N GLY A 299 20.07 -6.73 5.87
CA GLY A 299 18.60 -6.84 5.85
C GLY A 299 17.85 -5.58 6.29
N GLY A 300 18.57 -4.51 6.64
CA GLY A 300 18.02 -3.19 6.91
C GLY A 300 17.61 -2.46 5.63
N TYR A 301 16.74 -1.45 5.73
CA TYR A 301 16.18 -0.80 4.54
C TYR A 301 17.23 -0.10 3.66
N VAL A 302 18.29 0.47 4.26
CA VAL A 302 19.39 1.11 3.53
C VAL A 302 20.25 0.06 2.85
N ASP A 303 20.49 -1.08 3.51
CA ASP A 303 21.21 -2.22 2.94
C ASP A 303 20.47 -2.81 1.73
N LEU A 304 19.15 -3.03 1.84
CA LEU A 304 18.31 -3.50 0.73
C LEU A 304 18.37 -2.56 -0.48
N ILE A 305 18.33 -1.25 -0.24
CA ILE A 305 18.51 -0.25 -1.31
C ILE A 305 19.93 -0.28 -1.87
N ALA A 306 20.95 -0.38 -1.02
CA ALA A 306 22.35 -0.41 -1.45
C ALA A 306 22.63 -1.62 -2.36
N GLN A 307 22.12 -2.80 -2.00
CA GLN A 307 22.21 -3.99 -2.85
C GLN A 307 21.56 -3.76 -4.22
N ALA A 308 20.36 -3.16 -4.24
CA ALA A 308 19.65 -2.87 -5.47
C ALA A 308 20.38 -1.86 -6.37
N LEU A 309 20.93 -0.81 -5.78
CA LEU A 309 21.65 0.26 -6.45
C LEU A 309 23.05 -0.19 -6.94
N ALA A 310 23.70 -1.09 -6.19
CA ALA A 310 24.97 -1.71 -6.57
C ALA A 310 24.82 -2.67 -7.77
N ALA A 311 23.63 -3.27 -7.95
CA ALA A 311 23.32 -4.16 -9.06
C ALA A 311 22.98 -3.42 -10.38
N LEU A 312 22.97 -2.09 -10.38
CA LEU A 312 22.73 -1.28 -11.58
C LEU A 312 24.03 -1.09 -12.39
N ASP A 313 23.91 -0.68 -13.66
CA ASP A 313 25.04 -0.37 -14.53
C ASP A 313 24.99 1.09 -15.05
N PRO A 314 25.93 1.98 -14.66
CA PRO A 314 26.97 1.74 -13.66
C PRO A 314 26.36 1.57 -12.24
N PRO A 315 27.10 0.92 -11.31
CA PRO A 315 26.69 0.81 -9.92
C PRO A 315 26.54 2.19 -9.26
N THR A 316 25.54 2.33 -8.39
CA THR A 316 25.33 3.55 -7.60
C THR A 316 25.76 3.29 -6.15
N GLU A 317 26.69 4.09 -5.65
CA GLU A 317 27.21 3.99 -4.28
C GLU A 317 26.19 4.58 -3.29
N VAL A 318 26.01 3.90 -2.15
CA VAL A 318 25.16 4.35 -1.04
C VAL A 318 26.03 4.81 0.13
N ILE A 319 25.69 5.98 0.68
CA ILE A 319 26.34 6.56 1.85
C ILE A 319 25.38 6.47 3.05
N PRO A 320 25.52 5.48 3.94
CA PRO A 320 24.73 5.43 5.17
C PRO A 320 25.26 6.46 6.17
N ALA A 321 24.39 7.34 6.65
CA ALA A 321 24.72 8.43 7.57
C ALA A 321 23.68 8.57 8.70
N GLY A 322 23.22 7.43 9.24
CA GLY A 322 22.32 7.39 10.39
C GLY A 322 23.05 7.34 11.73
N ILE A 323 22.57 8.09 12.73
CA ILE A 323 23.09 8.02 14.11
C ILE A 323 21.94 7.96 15.12
N SER A 324 21.96 6.96 16.01
CA SER A 324 20.92 6.75 17.01
C SER A 324 20.67 7.98 17.89
N GLY A 325 19.39 8.25 18.15
CA GLY A 325 18.92 9.34 19.00
C GLY A 325 18.99 10.73 18.37
N ASN A 326 19.51 10.86 17.14
CA ASN A 326 19.60 12.16 16.46
C ASN A 326 18.23 12.77 16.18
N ARG A 327 18.22 14.09 16.22
CA ARG A 327 17.15 15.03 15.85
C ARG A 327 17.67 16.00 14.79
N VAL A 328 16.82 16.89 14.30
CA VAL A 328 17.22 17.89 13.28
C VAL A 328 18.46 18.72 13.68
N PRO A 329 18.60 19.23 14.92
CA PRO A 329 19.81 19.97 15.32
C PRO A 329 21.10 19.14 15.24
N ASP A 330 21.00 17.83 15.54
CA ASP A 330 22.15 16.93 15.51
C ASP A 330 22.60 16.66 14.06
N LEU A 331 21.64 16.56 13.13
CA LEU A 331 21.92 16.46 11.69
C LEU A 331 22.63 17.72 11.17
N LEU A 332 22.20 18.91 11.59
CA LEU A 332 22.86 20.18 11.20
C LEU A 332 24.32 20.25 11.64
N ALA A 333 24.63 19.72 12.82
CA ALA A 333 25.99 19.74 13.37
C ALA A 333 26.97 18.86 12.57
N ARG A 334 26.47 17.84 11.85
CA ARG A 334 27.31 16.83 11.19
C ARG A 334 27.14 16.71 9.68
N VAL A 335 26.25 17.51 9.06
CA VAL A 335 25.96 17.40 7.62
C VAL A 335 27.21 17.57 6.75
N ASP A 336 28.16 18.44 7.13
CA ASP A 336 29.39 18.64 6.35
C ASP A 336 30.24 17.37 6.30
N GLU A 337 30.54 16.79 7.46
CA GLU A 337 31.43 15.64 7.59
C GLU A 337 30.78 14.35 7.10
N ASP A 338 29.54 14.10 7.52
CA ASP A 338 28.88 12.82 7.28
C ASP A 338 28.27 12.70 5.88
N VAL A 339 27.97 13.83 5.23
CA VAL A 339 27.23 13.87 3.96
C VAL A 339 27.98 14.68 2.91
N LEU A 340 28.17 16.00 3.10
CA LEU A 340 28.63 16.87 2.02
C LEU A 340 30.07 16.55 1.58
N ALA A 341 30.96 16.20 2.50
CA ALA A 341 32.33 15.80 2.21
C ALA A 341 32.42 14.57 1.28
N LYS A 342 31.38 13.73 1.28
CA LYS A 342 31.29 12.51 0.45
C LYS A 342 30.70 12.77 -0.94
N LYS A 343 30.28 14.01 -1.21
CA LYS A 343 29.77 14.51 -2.50
C LYS A 343 28.61 13.66 -3.08
N PRO A 344 27.52 13.44 -2.33
CA PRO A 344 26.34 12.78 -2.88
C PRO A 344 25.71 13.62 -3.99
N SER A 345 25.07 12.98 -4.96
CA SER A 345 24.21 13.64 -5.94
C SER A 345 22.74 13.69 -5.50
N LEU A 346 22.37 12.86 -4.54
CA LEU A 346 21.04 12.77 -3.94
C LEU A 346 21.16 12.47 -2.45
N VAL A 347 20.40 13.19 -1.62
CA VAL A 347 20.31 12.93 -0.18
C VAL A 347 18.86 12.62 0.21
N PHE A 348 18.63 11.43 0.75
CA PHE A 348 17.40 11.02 1.39
C PHE A 348 17.48 11.36 2.88
N VAL A 349 16.79 12.43 3.28
CA VAL A 349 16.72 12.88 4.67
C VAL A 349 15.49 12.26 5.34
N PHE A 350 15.72 11.42 6.34
CA PHE A 350 14.68 10.76 7.13
C PHE A 350 14.90 11.01 8.62
N ILE A 351 14.12 11.94 9.17
CA ILE A 351 14.27 12.46 10.53
C ILE A 351 12.92 12.98 11.07
N GLY A 352 12.81 13.10 12.39
CA GLY A 352 11.63 13.65 13.06
C GLY A 352 11.07 12.74 14.15
N ILE A 353 11.41 11.45 14.12
CA ILE A 353 10.93 10.49 15.13
C ILE A 353 11.42 10.90 16.52
N ASN A 354 12.71 11.15 16.71
CA ASN A 354 13.23 11.57 18.02
C ASN A 354 12.81 13.00 18.40
N ASP A 355 12.59 13.87 17.41
CA ASP A 355 12.10 15.22 17.64
C ASP A 355 10.72 15.19 18.34
N VAL A 356 9.86 14.23 17.94
CA VAL A 356 8.55 13.99 18.56
C VAL A 356 8.63 13.05 19.76
N TRP A 357 9.22 11.87 19.64
CA TRP A 357 9.20 10.81 20.66
C TRP A 357 9.81 11.28 21.99
N HIS A 358 10.93 12.00 21.92
CA HIS A 358 11.60 12.51 23.11
C HIS A 358 10.91 13.75 23.72
N SER A 359 9.91 14.34 23.05
CA SER A 359 9.15 15.48 23.61
C SER A 359 8.43 15.11 24.91
N THR A 360 7.99 13.86 25.03
CA THR A 360 7.39 13.28 26.25
C THR A 360 8.30 13.33 27.48
N ARG A 361 9.62 13.49 27.26
CA ARG A 361 10.66 13.58 28.30
C ARG A 361 11.32 14.97 28.34
N GLY A 362 10.74 15.96 27.68
CA GLY A 362 11.31 17.31 27.57
C GLY A 362 12.59 17.39 26.73
N LYS A 363 12.86 16.39 25.89
CA LYS A 363 14.07 16.27 25.05
C LYS A 363 13.77 16.23 23.55
N GLY A 364 12.54 16.54 23.15
CA GLY A 364 12.16 16.71 21.75
C GLY A 364 12.76 17.98 21.15
N THR A 365 12.46 18.24 19.88
CA THR A 365 12.80 19.52 19.21
C THR A 365 11.48 20.25 18.96
N PRO A 366 11.25 21.46 19.51
CA PRO A 366 10.03 22.21 19.24
C PRO A 366 9.77 22.42 17.75
N ILE A 367 8.50 22.43 17.33
CA ILE A 367 8.13 22.39 15.91
C ILE A 367 8.68 23.58 15.09
N GLU A 368 8.83 24.76 15.69
CA GLU A 368 9.44 25.92 15.04
C GLU A 368 10.93 25.73 14.80
N GLU A 369 11.65 25.15 15.78
CA GLU A 369 13.07 24.82 15.65
C GLU A 369 13.28 23.66 14.66
N TYR A 370 12.38 22.67 14.66
CA TYR A 370 12.36 21.59 13.68
C TYR A 370 12.25 22.14 12.25
N LYS A 371 11.28 23.03 11.99
CA LYS A 371 11.11 23.69 10.67
C LYS A 371 12.33 24.49 10.27
N ALA A 372 12.79 25.41 11.14
CA ALA A 372 13.94 26.26 10.84
C ALA A 372 15.21 25.44 10.59
N GLY A 373 15.40 24.37 11.35
CA GLY A 373 16.52 23.46 11.18
C GLY A 373 16.44 22.69 9.86
N LEU A 374 15.26 22.22 9.46
CA LEU A 374 15.06 21.56 8.16
C LEU A 374 15.30 22.52 6.99
N HIS A 375 14.83 23.77 7.04
CA HIS A 375 15.16 24.78 6.02
C HIS A 375 16.68 24.92 5.85
N THR A 376 17.38 25.09 6.97
CA THR A 376 18.83 25.24 6.97
C THR A 376 19.51 24.01 6.40
N LEU A 377 19.09 22.81 6.82
CA LEU A 377 19.67 21.54 6.38
C LEU A 377 19.48 21.34 4.87
N VAL A 378 18.25 21.54 4.38
CA VAL A 378 17.92 21.38 2.96
C VAL A 378 18.72 22.35 2.09
N ARG A 379 18.82 23.63 2.47
CA ARG A 379 19.61 24.63 1.73
C ARG A 379 21.07 24.25 1.60
N ARG A 380 21.70 23.84 2.71
CA ARG A 380 23.11 23.41 2.72
C ARG A 380 23.34 22.22 1.79
N ILE A 381 22.43 21.24 1.78
CA ILE A 381 22.54 20.10 0.87
C ILE A 381 22.39 20.55 -0.59
N LYS A 382 21.40 21.38 -0.90
CA LYS A 382 21.19 21.89 -2.27
C LYS A 382 22.36 22.72 -2.78
N GLU A 383 22.97 23.54 -1.93
CA GLU A 383 24.14 24.36 -2.26
C GLU A 383 25.36 23.49 -2.66
N SER A 384 25.42 22.24 -2.22
CA SER A 384 26.43 21.27 -2.67
C SER A 384 26.17 20.69 -4.08
N GLY A 385 24.99 20.96 -4.66
CA GLY A 385 24.55 20.44 -5.96
C GLY A 385 23.79 19.11 -5.88
N ALA A 386 23.49 18.63 -4.67
CA ALA A 386 22.70 17.42 -4.46
C ALA A 386 21.19 17.69 -4.54
N ASP A 387 20.47 16.75 -5.16
CA ASP A 387 19.01 16.68 -5.02
C ASP A 387 18.64 16.26 -3.59
N VAL A 388 17.47 16.67 -3.10
CA VAL A 388 17.00 16.33 -1.75
C VAL A 388 15.64 15.66 -1.81
N ILE A 389 15.53 14.52 -1.13
CA ILE A 389 14.26 13.92 -0.73
C ILE A 389 14.11 14.15 0.77
N LEU A 390 13.11 14.93 1.17
CA LEU A 390 12.73 15.13 2.57
C LEU A 390 11.57 14.20 2.90
N ALA A 391 11.86 13.13 3.65
CA ALA A 391 10.89 12.14 4.05
C ALA A 391 10.28 12.48 5.43
N THR A 392 8.98 12.23 5.60
CA THR A 392 8.30 12.43 6.90
C THR A 392 8.80 11.43 7.94
N PRO A 393 8.65 11.71 9.25
CA PRO A 393 8.67 10.66 10.26
C PRO A 393 7.58 9.61 9.99
N THR A 394 7.75 8.40 10.53
CA THR A 394 6.83 7.26 10.36
C THR A 394 5.82 7.16 11.50
N VAL A 395 6.06 6.32 12.52
CA VAL A 395 5.10 6.00 13.59
C VAL A 395 5.82 5.93 14.94
N ILE A 396 5.05 6.13 16.02
CA ILE A 396 5.46 5.80 17.39
C ILE A 396 4.29 5.03 18.00
N GLY A 397 4.43 3.71 18.03
CA GLY A 397 3.33 2.77 18.20
C GLY A 397 2.68 2.39 16.87
N GLU A 398 2.11 1.20 16.82
CA GLU A 398 1.54 0.60 15.60
C GLU A 398 0.03 0.49 15.58
N LYS A 399 -0.67 1.00 16.60
CA LYS A 399 -2.13 0.93 16.63
C LYS A 399 -2.72 1.57 15.38
N ALA A 400 -3.77 0.94 14.88
CA ALA A 400 -4.49 1.39 13.70
C ALA A 400 -5.28 2.68 13.99
N ALA A 401 -5.82 3.28 12.92
CA ALA A 401 -6.81 4.35 13.01
C ALA A 401 -6.41 5.61 13.82
N GLY A 402 -5.12 5.87 14.02
CA GLY A 402 -4.66 7.07 14.74
C GLY A 402 -4.78 6.96 16.26
N GLU A 403 -4.85 5.74 16.80
CA GLU A 403 -5.04 5.48 18.23
C GLU A 403 -3.75 5.61 19.08
N ASN A 404 -2.59 5.86 18.46
CA ASN A 404 -1.34 6.03 19.21
C ASN A 404 -1.28 7.43 19.82
N ALA A 405 -0.71 7.53 21.02
CA ALA A 405 -0.70 8.77 21.81
C ALA A 405 -0.03 9.96 21.11
N LEU A 406 0.91 9.71 20.19
CA LEU A 406 1.68 10.74 19.51
C LEU A 406 1.30 10.93 18.04
N ASP A 407 0.24 10.27 17.55
CA ASP A 407 -0.17 10.33 16.14
C ASP A 407 -0.45 11.77 15.66
N ALA A 408 -1.20 12.55 16.45
CA ALA A 408 -1.51 13.94 16.12
C ALA A 408 -0.24 14.80 16.01
N MET A 409 0.72 14.60 16.92
CA MET A 409 1.98 15.35 16.90
C MET A 409 2.87 14.91 15.72
N LEU A 410 2.90 13.62 15.39
CA LEU A 410 3.59 13.13 14.18
C LEU A 410 2.98 13.75 12.91
N ASP A 411 1.66 13.88 12.84
CA ASP A 411 0.97 14.49 11.71
C ASP A 411 1.33 15.98 11.56
N GLU A 412 1.45 16.72 12.68
CA GLU A 412 1.93 18.10 12.68
C GLU A 412 3.37 18.22 12.14
N TYR A 413 4.29 17.34 12.56
CA TYR A 413 5.68 17.35 12.10
C TYR A 413 5.81 16.88 10.64
N ALA A 414 5.00 15.91 10.21
CA ALA A 414 4.89 15.53 8.81
C ALA A 414 4.43 16.70 7.94
N LEU A 415 3.40 17.45 8.37
CA LEU A 415 2.94 18.67 7.68
C LEU A 415 4.00 19.78 7.71
N ALA A 416 4.76 19.93 8.80
CA ALA A 416 5.86 20.86 8.87
C ALA A 416 6.96 20.54 7.84
N SER A 417 7.39 19.28 7.74
CA SER A 417 8.37 18.84 6.73
C SER A 417 7.88 19.09 5.29
N LYS A 418 6.57 18.92 5.05
CA LYS A 418 5.94 19.20 3.76
C LYS A 418 6.04 20.67 3.36
N ARG A 419 5.76 21.58 4.31
CA ARG A 419 5.86 23.02 4.06
C ARG A 419 7.30 23.40 3.73
N VAL A 420 8.27 22.92 4.51
CA VAL A 420 9.69 23.14 4.24
C VAL A 420 10.07 22.65 2.84
N ALA A 421 9.68 21.43 2.47
CA ALA A 421 10.01 20.88 1.16
C ALA A 421 9.40 21.70 0.00
N LEU A 422 8.17 22.17 0.16
CA LEU A 422 7.50 23.03 -0.82
C LEU A 422 8.21 24.38 -0.97
N GLU A 423 8.53 25.02 0.14
CA GLU A 423 9.19 26.34 0.18
C GLU A 423 10.62 26.27 -0.37
N GLU A 424 11.34 25.17 -0.09
CA GLU A 424 12.68 24.94 -0.62
C GLU A 424 12.69 24.32 -2.02
N GLY A 425 11.53 23.98 -2.59
CA GLY A 425 11.42 23.39 -3.93
C GLY A 425 12.16 22.05 -4.06
N VAL A 426 12.07 21.20 -3.04
CA VAL A 426 12.65 19.85 -3.03
C VAL A 426 11.57 18.77 -3.00
N MET A 427 11.95 17.53 -3.27
CA MET A 427 11.00 16.43 -3.22
C MET A 427 10.61 16.17 -1.76
N TRP A 428 9.31 16.27 -1.48
CA TRP A 428 8.71 15.76 -0.25
C TRP A 428 8.23 14.33 -0.46
N TYR A 429 8.52 13.43 0.48
CA TYR A 429 8.01 12.06 0.44
C TYR A 429 7.30 11.69 1.73
N ASP A 430 6.02 11.34 1.63
CA ASP A 430 5.21 10.92 2.77
C ASP A 430 5.43 9.43 3.07
N LEU A 431 6.08 9.14 4.19
CA LEU A 431 6.20 7.79 4.75
C LEU A 431 5.11 7.52 5.80
N ARG A 432 4.55 8.57 6.39
CA ARG A 432 3.56 8.52 7.46
C ARG A 432 2.26 7.90 6.95
N VAL A 433 1.69 8.45 5.88
CA VAL A 433 0.40 8.02 5.32
C VAL A 433 0.45 6.56 4.85
N PRO A 434 1.44 6.12 4.05
CA PRO A 434 1.46 4.72 3.61
C PRO A 434 1.66 3.74 4.76
N MET A 435 2.40 4.12 5.82
CA MET A 435 2.63 3.25 6.97
C MET A 435 1.37 3.12 7.83
N THR A 436 0.63 4.21 8.06
CA THR A 436 -0.65 4.15 8.79
C THR A 436 -1.72 3.41 8.00
N GLU A 437 -1.74 3.54 6.68
CA GLU A 437 -2.63 2.76 5.80
C GLU A 437 -2.28 1.26 5.86
N HIS A 438 -0.99 0.91 5.86
CA HIS A 438 -0.56 -0.47 6.06
C HIS A 438 -0.97 -1.00 7.43
N LEU A 439 -0.74 -0.26 8.51
CA LEU A 439 -1.17 -0.69 9.84
C LEU A 439 -2.70 -0.82 9.94
N THR A 440 -3.45 0.07 9.30
CA THR A 440 -4.92 -0.04 9.24
C THR A 440 -5.38 -1.32 8.54
N ALA A 441 -4.68 -1.74 7.49
CA ALA A 441 -5.03 -2.95 6.74
C ALA A 441 -4.43 -4.24 7.33
N PHE A 442 -3.22 -4.20 7.88
CA PHE A 442 -2.45 -5.40 8.24
C PHE A 442 -2.19 -5.54 9.75
N ASN A 443 -2.43 -4.50 10.57
CA ASN A 443 -2.43 -4.63 12.03
C ASN A 443 -3.81 -5.01 12.54
N SER A 444 -4.26 -6.18 12.11
CA SER A 444 -5.61 -6.67 12.35
C SER A 444 -5.93 -6.85 13.85
N ARG A 445 -4.92 -7.09 14.69
CA ARG A 445 -5.02 -7.26 16.15
C ARG A 445 -4.82 -5.96 16.94
N ASN A 446 -4.69 -4.82 16.27
CA ASN A 446 -4.42 -3.51 16.87
C ASN A 446 -3.26 -3.52 17.88
N LEU A 447 -2.17 -4.21 17.51
CA LEU A 447 -0.97 -4.35 18.32
C LEU A 447 -0.25 -3.00 18.45
N GLU A 448 0.43 -2.79 19.58
CA GLU A 448 1.30 -1.62 19.78
C GLU A 448 2.59 -1.72 18.95
N GLU A 449 3.04 -2.94 18.65
CA GLU A 449 4.29 -3.24 17.94
C GLU A 449 4.25 -4.67 17.36
N GLY A 450 5.22 -5.00 16.49
CA GLY A 450 5.43 -6.34 15.95
C GLY A 450 4.93 -6.54 14.51
N VAL A 451 4.19 -5.59 13.93
CA VAL A 451 3.71 -5.64 12.54
C VAL A 451 4.80 -5.18 11.58
N LEU A 452 5.24 -3.93 11.68
CA LEU A 452 6.37 -3.38 10.90
C LEU A 452 7.57 -3.04 11.78
N THR A 453 7.39 -2.92 13.08
CA THR A 453 8.41 -2.51 14.04
C THR A 453 8.62 -3.58 15.10
N THR A 454 9.75 -3.52 15.79
CA THR A 454 10.08 -4.38 16.93
C THR A 454 9.66 -3.79 18.27
N ASP A 455 9.65 -2.46 18.38
CA ASP A 455 9.43 -1.72 19.63
C ASP A 455 8.50 -0.49 19.46
N GLY A 456 7.65 -0.52 18.42
CA GLY A 456 6.79 0.60 18.04
C GLY A 456 7.50 1.71 17.24
N VAL A 457 8.82 1.63 17.03
CA VAL A 457 9.60 2.62 16.27
C VAL A 457 10.59 1.98 15.29
N HIS A 458 11.45 1.07 15.77
CA HIS A 458 12.51 0.46 14.98
C HIS A 458 11.98 -0.68 14.12
N LEU A 459 12.40 -0.75 12.87
CA LEU A 459 11.84 -1.65 11.88
C LEU A 459 12.23 -3.12 12.10
N ASN A 460 11.25 -4.01 12.01
CA ASN A 460 11.47 -5.45 11.86
C ASN A 460 11.79 -5.79 10.38
N PRO A 461 12.01 -7.06 9.98
CA PRO A 461 12.28 -7.39 8.57
C PRO A 461 11.18 -6.96 7.58
N ALA A 462 9.90 -7.02 7.98
CA ALA A 462 8.80 -6.54 7.14
C ALA A 462 8.81 -5.01 7.03
N GLY A 463 9.05 -4.29 8.12
CA GLY A 463 9.23 -2.84 8.12
C GLY A 463 10.41 -2.36 7.30
N ASN A 464 11.54 -3.08 7.32
CA ASN A 464 12.70 -2.74 6.50
C ASN A 464 12.41 -2.90 5.01
N ARG A 465 11.69 -3.97 4.60
CA ARG A 465 11.22 -4.11 3.22
C ARG A 465 10.25 -2.98 2.85
N PHE A 466 9.29 -2.66 3.71
CA PHE A 466 8.36 -1.56 3.51
C PHE A 466 9.08 -0.23 3.32
N LEU A 467 10.06 0.11 4.16
CA LEU A 467 10.76 1.39 4.04
C LEU A 467 11.70 1.41 2.82
N ALA A 468 12.36 0.30 2.51
CA ALA A 468 13.24 0.20 1.33
C ALA A 468 12.46 0.43 0.04
N GLU A 469 11.28 -0.17 -0.07
CA GLU A 469 10.33 0.06 -1.15
C GLU A 469 10.03 1.55 -1.34
N HIS A 470 9.60 2.20 -0.26
CA HIS A 470 9.19 3.60 -0.30
C HIS A 470 10.38 4.53 -0.61
N ALA A 471 11.57 4.21 -0.12
CA ALA A 471 12.80 4.90 -0.51
C ALA A 471 13.12 4.71 -1.99
N ALA A 472 12.99 3.50 -2.53
CA ALA A 472 13.21 3.21 -3.95
C ALA A 472 12.24 4.00 -4.84
N LEU A 473 10.95 4.05 -4.48
CA LEU A 473 9.94 4.83 -5.18
C LEU A 473 10.27 6.33 -5.16
N ALA A 474 10.76 6.85 -4.04
CA ALA A 474 11.16 8.25 -3.93
C ALA A 474 12.37 8.56 -4.83
N ILE A 475 13.38 7.70 -4.83
CA ILE A 475 14.58 7.82 -5.69
C ILE A 475 14.19 7.75 -7.17
N ALA A 476 13.36 6.76 -7.54
CA ALA A 476 12.86 6.58 -8.89
C ALA A 476 12.11 7.83 -9.37
N ALA A 477 11.28 8.45 -8.53
CA ALA A 477 10.57 9.67 -8.88
C ALA A 477 11.50 10.86 -9.14
N VAL A 478 12.56 11.04 -8.33
CA VAL A 478 13.58 12.07 -8.58
C VAL A 478 14.26 11.82 -9.93
N TRP A 479 14.71 10.59 -10.19
CA TRP A 479 15.38 10.25 -11.44
C TRP A 479 14.46 10.44 -12.66
N HIS A 480 13.23 9.97 -12.58
CA HIS A 480 12.24 10.16 -13.62
C HIS A 480 12.00 11.65 -13.93
N GLY A 481 12.03 12.52 -12.91
CA GLY A 481 11.86 13.96 -13.06
C GLY A 481 13.07 14.70 -13.65
N ARG A 482 14.24 14.06 -13.80
CA ARG A 482 15.42 14.69 -14.41
C ARG A 482 15.24 14.81 -15.92
N LYS A 483 15.56 16.00 -16.45
CA LYS A 483 15.49 16.29 -17.89
C LYS A 483 16.55 15.51 -18.64
#